data_AF-A0A948VHG0-F1
#
_entry.id   AF-A0A948VHG0-F1
#
_cell.length_a   1.000
_cell.length_b   1.000
_cell.length_c   1.000
_cell.angle_alpha   90.00
_cell.angle_beta   90.00
_cell.angle_gamma   90.00
#
_symmetry.space_group_name_H-M   'P 1'
#
loop_
_entity.id
_entity.type
_entity.pdbx_description
1 polymer ?
#
loop_
_entity_poly.entity_id
_entity_poly.type
_entity_poly.pdbx_seq_one_letter_code
_entity_poly.pdbx_strand_id
1 'polypeptide(L)'
;TNSGFLWAGWNVQTVDSAGYVGHYTSIALDTNNYPHISYGDSTNWDLKYAKWTGTSWSIQTVDSAGSVGYRTSIALDTNNYPHISYWDIANDDLKYAKWTGTSWLVQTIDSVGDVGWSSSYYTSIALDTNNYPHISYWDIANDDLKYAKWTGSSWDVQTIDSSAGDVGHDTAIALDTNNNPHISYYDVSNSDLKYAKWTGTSWSIQTVDSAGYVGGYTSIDIDTNNYPHISYRDITNGDLKYAKWTGASWSTQTVDSAGDVGHDTAIALDTNNEPHISYYDNTNGDLKYAKGTADTTTPPSDVKNAYAYPSLFKYSDNIPLKFADMPSNANVRVYSIAGNFIKYLTADSNGYLEWNGLDEEGRQLGTGVYIIYVHAPEKPTGGKTIKVIITR
;
A
#
# COMPACT_ATOMS: atom_id res chain seq x y z
N THR A 1 11.87 0.90 25.98
CA THR A 1 13.13 0.24 25.56
C THR A 1 13.15 0.24 24.04
N ASN A 2 14.09 0.97 23.42
CA ASN A 2 14.12 1.07 21.95
C ASN A 2 14.45 -0.30 21.34
N SER A 3 13.46 -0.93 20.70
CA SER A 3 13.68 -2.01 19.74
C SER A 3 14.14 -1.41 18.41
N GLY A 4 15.35 -0.84 18.41
CA GLY A 4 16.05 -0.54 17.17
C GLY A 4 16.33 -1.84 16.42
N PHE A 5 16.26 -1.81 15.09
CA PHE A 5 16.39 -3.00 14.26
C PHE A 5 17.78 -3.63 14.39
N LEU A 6 17.84 -4.80 15.04
CA LEU A 6 19.06 -5.57 15.24
C LEU A 6 19.29 -6.52 14.06
N TRP A 7 19.62 -5.94 12.90
CA TRP A 7 20.20 -6.73 11.81
C TRP A 7 21.60 -7.19 12.21
N ALA A 8 21.88 -8.49 12.10
CA ALA A 8 23.17 -9.08 12.52
C ALA A 8 24.36 -8.61 11.67
N GLY A 9 24.09 -7.93 10.55
CA GLY A 9 25.04 -7.35 9.62
C GLY A 9 24.41 -7.25 8.22
N TRP A 10 24.88 -6.30 7.42
CA TRP A 10 24.52 -6.23 6.00
C TRP A 10 25.57 -6.98 5.16
N ASN A 11 25.12 -7.84 4.26
CA ASN A 11 26.00 -8.42 3.23
C ASN A 11 25.89 -7.57 1.96
N VAL A 12 26.95 -6.83 1.64
CA VAL A 12 27.01 -5.99 0.43
C VAL A 12 27.77 -6.73 -0.65
N GLN A 13 27.20 -6.78 -1.84
CA GLN A 13 27.78 -7.42 -3.02
C GLN A 13 27.52 -6.57 -4.27
N THR A 14 28.50 -6.51 -5.18
CA THR A 14 28.35 -5.88 -6.48
C THR A 14 27.65 -6.85 -7.43
N VAL A 15 26.55 -6.41 -8.05
CA VAL A 15 25.75 -7.23 -8.98
C VAL A 15 26.34 -7.19 -10.39
N ASP A 16 26.35 -6.01 -11.01
CA ASP A 16 27.05 -5.71 -12.26
C ASP A 16 28.08 -4.58 -12.00
N SER A 17 29.14 -4.56 -12.78
CA SER A 17 30.20 -3.54 -12.77
C SER A 17 30.75 -3.25 -14.17
N ALA A 18 30.14 -3.79 -15.22
CA ALA A 18 30.54 -3.60 -16.61
C ALA A 18 30.03 -2.26 -17.16
N GLY A 19 30.67 -1.16 -16.73
CA GLY A 19 30.35 0.20 -17.15
C GLY A 19 29.54 0.99 -16.12
N TYR A 20 28.83 2.02 -16.58
CA TYR A 20 27.86 2.79 -15.80
C TYR A 20 26.52 2.06 -15.77
N VAL A 21 26.37 1.16 -14.80
CA VAL A 21 25.22 0.26 -14.64
C VAL A 21 24.56 0.46 -13.28
N GLY A 22 23.27 0.11 -13.18
CA GLY A 22 22.53 0.15 -11.92
C GLY A 22 21.71 1.43 -11.71
N HIS A 23 21.39 2.16 -12.78
CA HIS A 23 20.45 3.27 -12.71
C HIS A 23 19.00 2.76 -12.69
N TYR A 24 18.11 3.51 -12.04
CA TYR A 24 16.65 3.27 -12.03
C TYR A 24 16.23 1.86 -11.60
N THR A 25 16.87 1.31 -10.56
CA THR A 25 16.65 -0.09 -10.17
C THR A 25 15.25 -0.34 -9.64
N SER A 26 14.62 -1.44 -10.06
CA SER A 26 13.48 -2.04 -9.36
C SER A 26 13.80 -3.48 -8.99
N ILE A 27 13.27 -3.95 -7.86
CA ILE A 27 13.55 -5.28 -7.31
C ILE A 27 12.26 -6.03 -6.98
N ALA A 28 12.25 -7.33 -7.22
CA ALA A 28 11.24 -8.27 -6.76
C ALA A 28 11.89 -9.54 -6.22
N LEU A 29 11.21 -10.26 -5.32
CA LEU A 29 11.69 -11.53 -4.75
C LEU A 29 10.87 -12.69 -5.31
N ASP A 30 11.53 -13.79 -5.68
CA ASP A 30 10.82 -15.02 -6.06
C ASP A 30 10.41 -15.88 -4.87
N THR A 31 9.71 -16.99 -5.14
CA THR A 31 9.25 -17.92 -4.10
C THR A 31 10.36 -18.59 -3.27
N ASN A 32 11.64 -18.45 -3.63
CA ASN A 32 12.79 -18.86 -2.81
C ASN A 32 13.43 -17.69 -2.04
N ASN A 33 12.81 -16.50 -2.09
CA ASN A 33 13.34 -15.21 -1.65
C ASN A 33 14.61 -14.77 -2.40
N TYR A 34 14.84 -15.27 -3.62
CA TYR A 34 15.96 -14.80 -4.43
C TYR A 34 15.58 -13.49 -5.13
N PRO A 35 16.46 -12.47 -5.10
CA PRO A 35 16.21 -11.19 -5.75
C PRO A 35 16.34 -11.25 -7.28
N HIS A 36 15.44 -10.52 -7.92
CA HIS A 36 15.38 -10.21 -9.35
C HIS A 36 15.39 -8.70 -9.47
N ILE A 37 16.33 -8.14 -10.23
CA ILE A 37 16.55 -6.70 -10.33
C ILE A 37 16.50 -6.31 -11.81
N SER A 38 15.66 -5.34 -12.17
CA SER A 38 15.74 -4.62 -13.43
C SER A 38 16.50 -3.30 -13.23
N TYR A 39 17.31 -2.88 -14.21
CA TYR A 39 18.12 -1.67 -14.13
C TYR A 39 18.58 -1.19 -15.51
N GLY A 40 18.89 0.10 -15.63
CA GLY A 40 19.50 0.68 -16.82
C GLY A 40 21.03 0.51 -16.84
N ASP A 41 21.56 0.30 -18.05
CA ASP A 41 22.98 0.43 -18.39
C ASP A 41 23.18 1.72 -19.20
N SER A 42 23.67 2.78 -18.56
CA SER A 42 23.91 4.08 -19.20
C SER A 42 25.18 4.11 -20.08
N THR A 43 25.92 3.00 -20.17
CA THR A 43 27.06 2.85 -21.10
C THR A 43 26.57 2.44 -22.48
N ASN A 44 25.71 1.43 -22.51
CA ASN A 44 25.17 0.81 -23.73
C ASN A 44 23.79 1.37 -24.09
N TRP A 45 23.14 2.05 -23.14
CA TRP A 45 21.76 2.54 -23.17
C TRP A 45 20.72 1.40 -23.17
N ASP A 46 21.08 0.26 -22.57
CA ASP A 46 20.29 -0.96 -22.53
C ASP A 46 19.42 -1.07 -21.26
N LEU A 47 18.32 -1.81 -21.36
CA LEU A 47 17.65 -2.40 -20.19
C LEU A 47 18.35 -3.71 -19.83
N LYS A 48 18.75 -3.84 -18.58
CA LYS A 48 19.33 -5.07 -18.02
C LYS A 48 18.44 -5.68 -16.93
N TYR A 49 18.65 -6.97 -16.74
CA TYR A 49 18.06 -7.78 -15.68
C TYR A 49 19.15 -8.63 -15.02
N ALA A 50 19.09 -8.75 -13.70
CA ALA A 50 19.94 -9.63 -12.91
C ALA A 50 19.11 -10.46 -11.93
N LYS A 51 19.42 -11.74 -11.81
CA LYS A 51 18.81 -12.65 -10.83
C LYS A 51 19.86 -13.38 -10.00
N TRP A 52 19.62 -13.50 -8.70
CA TRP A 52 20.40 -14.41 -7.86
C TRP A 52 20.02 -15.87 -8.10
N THR A 53 21.01 -16.73 -8.34
CA THR A 53 20.84 -18.17 -8.62
C THR A 53 20.91 -19.05 -7.38
N GLY A 54 21.11 -18.46 -6.19
CA GLY A 54 21.52 -19.16 -4.97
C GLY A 54 23.03 -19.18 -4.75
N THR A 55 23.84 -18.99 -5.80
CA THR A 55 25.33 -19.02 -5.72
C THR A 55 26.03 -17.87 -6.44
N SER A 56 25.37 -17.24 -7.41
CA SER A 56 25.93 -16.18 -8.26
C SER A 56 24.82 -15.36 -8.91
N TRP A 57 25.15 -14.17 -9.43
CA TRP A 57 24.25 -13.39 -10.27
C TRP A 57 24.28 -13.86 -11.71
N SER A 58 23.09 -14.12 -12.28
CA SER A 58 22.88 -14.28 -13.72
C SER A 58 22.39 -12.95 -14.28
N ILE A 59 23.13 -12.36 -15.22
CA ILE A 59 22.81 -11.07 -15.85
C ILE A 59 22.42 -11.29 -17.31
N GLN A 60 21.44 -10.53 -17.79
CA GLN A 60 21.01 -10.49 -19.19
C GLN A 60 20.70 -9.06 -19.63
N THR A 61 21.04 -8.72 -20.86
CA THR A 61 20.41 -7.60 -21.58
C THR A 61 19.00 -8.04 -21.99
N VAL A 62 18.01 -7.19 -21.69
CA VAL A 62 16.57 -7.42 -21.92
C VAL A 62 16.14 -6.79 -23.23
N ASP A 63 16.50 -5.52 -23.41
CA ASP A 63 16.34 -4.74 -24.63
C ASP A 63 17.59 -3.88 -24.83
N SER A 64 18.01 -3.74 -26.10
CA SER A 64 19.16 -2.96 -26.57
C SER A 64 18.84 -2.18 -27.86
N ALA A 65 17.56 -2.04 -28.19
CA ALA A 65 17.07 -1.45 -29.43
C ALA A 65 16.98 0.09 -29.37
N GLY A 66 18.06 0.76 -28.95
CA GLY A 66 18.10 2.21 -28.74
C GLY A 66 18.27 2.56 -27.27
N SER A 67 18.00 3.82 -26.91
CA SER A 67 18.10 4.27 -25.52
C SER A 67 16.89 3.84 -24.71
N VAL A 68 17.02 2.74 -23.98
CA VAL A 68 15.95 2.03 -23.27
C VAL A 68 16.30 1.76 -21.81
N GLY A 69 15.34 1.27 -21.04
CA GLY A 69 15.55 0.81 -19.66
C GLY A 69 15.52 1.89 -18.60
N TYR A 70 15.01 3.08 -18.96
CA TYR A 70 14.79 4.17 -18.01
C TYR A 70 13.59 3.85 -17.12
N ARG A 71 13.73 4.17 -15.82
CA ARG A 71 12.64 4.17 -14.83
C ARG A 71 11.85 2.85 -14.81
N THR A 72 12.61 1.75 -14.83
CA THR A 72 12.07 0.41 -14.92
C THR A 72 11.38 -0.03 -13.62
N SER A 73 10.26 -0.74 -13.75
CA SER A 73 9.55 -1.41 -12.66
C SER A 73 9.44 -2.90 -12.97
N ILE A 74 9.65 -3.78 -11.98
CA ILE A 74 9.64 -5.25 -12.14
C ILE A 74 8.64 -5.92 -11.20
N ALA A 75 7.87 -6.86 -11.75
CA ALA A 75 7.06 -7.80 -11.00
C ALA A 75 7.31 -9.23 -11.51
N LEU A 76 7.09 -10.24 -10.65
CA LEU A 76 7.28 -11.65 -11.01
C LEU A 76 5.94 -12.37 -11.08
N ASP A 77 5.75 -13.20 -12.11
CA ASP A 77 4.58 -14.07 -12.17
C ASP A 77 4.69 -15.33 -11.31
N THR A 78 3.62 -16.13 -11.26
CA THR A 78 3.58 -17.37 -10.49
C THR A 78 4.60 -18.45 -10.91
N ASN A 79 5.30 -18.29 -12.04
CA ASN A 79 6.44 -19.13 -12.44
C ASN A 79 7.80 -18.51 -12.07
N ASN A 80 7.78 -17.39 -11.34
CA ASN A 80 8.92 -16.50 -11.07
C ASN A 80 9.55 -15.95 -12.36
N TYR A 81 8.78 -15.76 -13.42
CA TYR A 81 9.28 -15.07 -14.61
C TYR A 81 9.09 -13.56 -14.45
N PRO A 82 10.12 -12.76 -14.75
CA PRO A 82 10.04 -11.30 -14.68
C PRO A 82 9.18 -10.70 -15.79
N HIS A 83 8.40 -9.70 -15.37
CA HIS A 83 7.63 -8.76 -16.18
C HIS A 83 8.16 -7.37 -15.82
N ILE A 84 8.56 -6.61 -16.83
CA ILE A 84 9.25 -5.35 -16.66
C ILE A 84 8.55 -4.29 -17.50
N SER A 85 8.04 -3.22 -16.88
CA SER A 85 7.72 -1.98 -17.59
C SER A 85 8.92 -1.03 -17.53
N TYR A 86 9.12 -0.25 -18.60
CA TYR A 86 10.21 0.70 -18.71
C TYR A 86 9.93 1.71 -19.82
N TRP A 87 10.69 2.80 -19.81
CA TRP A 87 10.59 3.84 -20.82
C TRP A 87 11.74 3.76 -21.85
N ASP A 88 11.43 4.08 -23.09
CA ASP A 88 12.33 4.16 -24.24
C ASP A 88 12.47 5.62 -24.65
N ILE A 89 13.50 6.28 -24.11
CA ILE A 89 13.79 7.70 -24.35
C ILE A 89 14.21 7.99 -25.81
N ALA A 90 14.47 6.96 -26.63
CA ALA A 90 14.78 7.15 -28.05
C ALA A 90 13.52 7.27 -28.94
N ASN A 91 12.38 6.79 -28.47
CA ASN A 91 11.10 6.79 -29.21
C ASN A 91 9.93 7.43 -28.42
N ASP A 92 10.18 7.84 -27.17
CA ASP A 92 9.19 8.25 -26.16
C ASP A 92 8.14 7.15 -25.81
N ASP A 93 8.42 5.90 -26.18
CA ASP A 93 7.53 4.74 -25.98
C ASP A 93 7.46 4.27 -24.51
N LEU A 94 6.26 3.92 -24.06
CA LEU A 94 6.11 2.97 -22.95
C LEU A 94 6.32 1.55 -23.49
N LYS A 95 7.28 0.82 -22.92
CA LYS A 95 7.57 -0.56 -23.29
C LYS A 95 7.42 -1.53 -22.14
N TYR A 96 7.20 -2.79 -22.53
CA TYR A 96 7.12 -3.92 -21.64
C TYR A 96 7.97 -5.08 -22.15
N ALA A 97 8.63 -5.76 -21.22
CA ALA A 97 9.40 -6.97 -21.48
C ALA A 97 8.99 -8.09 -20.52
N LYS A 98 8.86 -9.30 -21.04
CA LYS A 98 8.61 -10.51 -20.24
C LYS A 98 9.56 -11.64 -20.61
N TRP A 99 10.06 -12.36 -19.62
CA TRP A 99 10.74 -13.64 -19.86
C TRP A 99 9.74 -14.76 -20.17
N THR A 100 9.94 -15.45 -21.29
CA THR A 100 9.06 -16.55 -21.75
C THR A 100 9.46 -17.93 -21.22
N GLY A 101 10.59 -18.03 -20.52
CA GLY A 101 11.27 -19.29 -20.21
C GLY A 101 12.51 -19.53 -21.08
N THR A 102 12.53 -18.99 -22.30
CA THR A 102 13.64 -19.18 -23.27
C THR A 102 14.19 -17.88 -23.86
N SER A 103 13.37 -16.84 -23.97
CA SER A 103 13.78 -15.51 -24.47
C SER A 103 12.96 -14.39 -23.83
N TRP A 104 13.45 -13.16 -23.95
CA TRP A 104 12.64 -11.97 -23.71
C TRP A 104 11.66 -11.76 -24.87
N LEU A 105 10.41 -11.46 -24.53
CA LEU A 105 9.40 -10.89 -25.40
C LEU A 105 9.31 -9.40 -25.06
N VAL A 106 9.57 -8.53 -26.03
CA VAL A 106 9.48 -7.06 -25.89
C VAL A 106 8.31 -6.55 -26.73
N GLN A 107 7.57 -5.58 -26.18
CA GLN A 107 6.44 -4.91 -26.84
C GLN A 107 6.43 -3.42 -26.49
N THR A 108 6.21 -2.57 -27.49
CA THR A 108 5.69 -1.20 -27.28
C THR A 108 4.22 -1.29 -26.89
N ILE A 109 3.83 -0.52 -25.88
CA ILE A 109 2.45 -0.45 -25.34
C ILE A 109 1.75 0.80 -25.87
N ASP A 110 2.42 1.95 -25.76
CA ASP A 110 1.97 3.27 -26.17
C ASP A 110 3.17 4.05 -26.73
N SER A 111 2.94 4.86 -27.76
CA SER A 111 3.98 5.41 -28.66
C SER A 111 3.65 6.81 -29.17
N VAL A 112 3.09 7.66 -28.31
CA VAL A 112 2.48 8.94 -28.72
C VAL A 112 3.22 10.13 -28.10
N GLY A 113 4.24 10.65 -28.79
CA GLY A 113 4.59 12.08 -28.77
C GLY A 113 6.01 12.50 -28.34
N ASP A 114 6.72 13.15 -29.27
CA ASP A 114 7.88 14.04 -29.09
C ASP A 114 7.63 15.17 -28.05
N VAL A 115 8.56 15.69 -27.22
CA VAL A 115 9.79 15.21 -26.53
C VAL A 115 10.06 16.21 -25.37
N GLY A 116 10.50 15.78 -24.18
CA GLY A 116 10.96 16.72 -23.14
C GLY A 116 11.68 16.09 -21.95
N TRP A 117 12.98 16.38 -21.76
CA TRP A 117 13.81 15.80 -20.68
C TRP A 117 13.34 16.23 -19.28
N SER A 118 12.62 15.36 -18.59
CA SER A 118 12.17 15.54 -17.20
C SER A 118 12.77 14.46 -16.31
N SER A 119 13.15 14.80 -15.08
CA SER A 119 13.60 13.80 -14.11
C SER A 119 12.48 12.88 -13.60
N SER A 120 11.23 13.14 -13.99
CA SER A 120 10.02 12.60 -13.35
C SER A 120 9.25 11.54 -14.15
N TYR A 121 9.86 10.88 -15.14
CA TYR A 121 9.23 9.69 -15.73
C TYR A 121 9.13 8.60 -14.66
N TYR A 122 7.94 8.05 -14.46
CA TYR A 122 7.75 6.85 -13.65
C TYR A 122 6.74 5.94 -14.34
N THR A 123 7.07 4.66 -14.42
CA THR A 123 6.12 3.59 -14.68
C THR A 123 6.16 2.63 -13.51
N SER A 124 5.01 2.09 -13.14
CA SER A 124 4.88 1.09 -12.08
C SER A 124 4.07 -0.08 -12.62
N ILE A 125 4.53 -1.31 -12.37
CA ILE A 125 3.87 -2.54 -12.81
C ILE A 125 3.42 -3.40 -11.63
N ALA A 126 2.20 -3.93 -11.72
CA ALA A 126 1.70 -5.00 -10.87
C ALA A 126 1.08 -6.10 -11.74
N LEU A 127 1.05 -7.35 -11.24
CA LEU A 127 0.45 -8.48 -11.96
C LEU A 127 -0.81 -8.94 -11.25
N ASP A 128 -1.88 -9.20 -12.01
CA ASP A 128 -3.08 -9.83 -11.46
C ASP A 128 -2.92 -11.35 -11.28
N THR A 129 -3.91 -12.00 -10.65
CA THR A 129 -3.91 -13.45 -10.41
C THR A 129 -3.83 -14.31 -11.69
N ASN A 130 -4.02 -13.75 -12.89
CA ASN A 130 -3.81 -14.45 -14.16
C ASN A 130 -2.40 -14.20 -14.74
N ASN A 131 -1.54 -13.52 -14.00
CA ASN A 131 -0.26 -12.99 -14.42
C ASN A 131 -0.36 -11.98 -15.57
N TYR A 132 -1.47 -11.26 -15.68
CA TYR A 132 -1.57 -10.17 -16.64
C TYR A 132 -1.02 -8.88 -16.03
N PRO A 133 -0.14 -8.16 -16.73
CA PRO A 133 0.38 -6.88 -16.26
C PRO A 133 -0.66 -5.76 -16.27
N HIS A 134 -0.60 -4.95 -15.23
CA HIS A 134 -1.29 -3.68 -15.00
C HIS A 134 -0.20 -2.64 -14.79
N ILE A 135 -0.17 -1.61 -15.63
CA ILE A 135 0.90 -0.61 -15.65
C ILE A 135 0.26 0.77 -15.49
N SER A 136 0.76 1.57 -14.56
CA SER A 136 0.50 3.02 -14.53
C SER A 136 1.72 3.76 -15.07
N TYR A 137 1.49 4.90 -15.73
CA TYR A 137 2.52 5.76 -16.29
C TYR A 137 2.00 7.19 -16.51
N TRP A 138 2.92 8.15 -16.50
CA TRP A 138 2.68 9.52 -16.94
C TRP A 138 2.83 9.61 -18.47
N ASP A 139 1.89 10.28 -19.13
CA ASP A 139 1.94 10.58 -20.57
C ASP A 139 2.39 12.02 -20.79
N ILE A 140 3.69 12.18 -21.01
CA ILE A 140 4.35 13.46 -21.24
C ILE A 140 3.77 14.26 -22.42
N ALA A 141 3.19 13.61 -23.44
CA ALA A 141 2.69 14.33 -24.60
C ALA A 141 1.34 15.03 -24.34
N ASN A 142 0.62 14.57 -23.32
CA ASN A 142 -0.70 15.08 -22.94
C ASN A 142 -0.75 15.62 -21.50
N ASP A 143 0.35 15.52 -20.74
CA ASP A 143 0.44 15.90 -19.33
C ASP A 143 -0.52 15.08 -18.41
N ASP A 144 -0.87 13.86 -18.84
CA ASP A 144 -1.95 13.02 -18.30
C ASP A 144 -1.46 11.82 -17.46
N LEU A 145 -2.28 11.32 -16.52
CA LEU A 145 -2.11 9.99 -15.93
C LEU A 145 -2.75 8.93 -16.83
N LYS A 146 -1.98 7.91 -17.23
CA LYS A 146 -2.46 6.77 -18.02
C LYS A 146 -2.24 5.42 -17.35
N TYR A 147 -2.98 4.44 -17.85
CA TYR A 147 -2.98 3.06 -17.41
C TYR A 147 -3.06 2.12 -18.61
N ALA A 148 -2.29 1.04 -18.56
CA ALA A 148 -2.31 -0.03 -19.55
C ALA A 148 -2.48 -1.40 -18.90
N LYS A 149 -3.36 -2.23 -19.44
CA LYS A 149 -3.58 -3.62 -18.99
C LYS A 149 -3.51 -4.60 -20.15
N TRP A 150 -2.84 -5.75 -19.93
CA TRP A 150 -2.96 -6.86 -20.86
C TRP A 150 -4.29 -7.60 -20.68
N THR A 151 -5.05 -7.75 -21.77
CA THR A 151 -6.36 -8.43 -21.79
C THR A 151 -6.28 -9.95 -21.99
N GLY A 152 -5.09 -10.47 -22.30
CA GLY A 152 -4.88 -11.82 -22.82
C GLY A 152 -4.57 -11.85 -24.32
N SER A 153 -5.01 -10.83 -25.08
CA SER A 153 -4.79 -10.72 -26.54
C SER A 153 -4.23 -9.38 -27.01
N SER A 154 -4.44 -8.30 -26.26
CA SER A 154 -4.00 -6.94 -26.58
C SER A 154 -3.83 -6.12 -25.31
N TRP A 155 -3.09 -5.01 -25.42
CA TRP A 155 -3.12 -3.95 -24.42
C TRP A 155 -4.43 -3.16 -24.54
N ASP A 156 -5.09 -2.96 -23.40
CA ASP A 156 -6.14 -1.95 -23.21
C ASP A 156 -5.48 -0.75 -22.53
N VAL A 157 -5.57 0.43 -23.15
CA VAL A 157 -4.87 1.65 -22.73
C VAL A 157 -5.92 2.73 -22.47
N GLN A 158 -5.84 3.36 -21.29
CA GLN A 158 -6.83 4.29 -20.79
C GLN A 158 -6.15 5.52 -20.19
N THR A 159 -6.60 6.72 -20.58
CA THR A 159 -6.35 7.95 -19.82
C THR A 159 -7.23 7.93 -18.57
N ILE A 160 -6.63 8.14 -17.41
CA ILE A 160 -7.25 8.02 -16.09
C ILE A 160 -7.64 9.39 -15.56
N ASP A 161 -6.67 10.30 -15.50
CA ASP A 161 -6.84 11.68 -15.10
C ASP A 161 -6.27 12.57 -16.20
N SER A 162 -7.14 13.39 -16.76
CA SER A 162 -6.83 14.47 -17.71
C SER A 162 -7.46 15.79 -17.27
N SER A 163 -7.54 15.98 -15.95
CA SER A 163 -7.86 17.29 -15.38
C SER A 163 -6.78 18.31 -15.79
N ALA A 164 -7.21 19.52 -16.16
CA ALA A 164 -6.36 20.44 -16.92
C ALA A 164 -5.06 20.84 -16.20
N GLY A 165 -3.95 20.31 -16.69
CA GLY A 165 -2.59 20.54 -16.20
C GLY A 165 -1.79 19.24 -16.14
N ASP A 166 -0.53 19.36 -15.74
CA ASP A 166 0.40 18.24 -15.48
C ASP A 166 -0.02 17.41 -14.25
N VAL A 167 -0.48 16.18 -14.52
CA VAL A 167 -0.95 15.18 -13.57
C VAL A 167 -0.41 13.79 -13.90
N GLY A 168 -0.06 12.99 -12.89
CA GLY A 168 0.35 11.59 -13.06
C GLY A 168 1.82 11.30 -12.77
N HIS A 169 2.57 12.32 -12.37
CA HIS A 169 3.96 12.19 -11.92
C HIS A 169 4.11 11.18 -10.77
N ASP A 170 5.31 10.60 -10.67
CA ASP A 170 5.72 9.68 -9.59
C ASP A 170 4.74 8.51 -9.37
N THR A 171 4.02 8.09 -10.41
CA THR A 171 2.91 7.13 -10.28
C THR A 171 3.36 5.75 -9.80
N ALA A 172 2.62 5.23 -8.82
CA ALA A 172 2.80 3.88 -8.28
C ALA A 172 1.46 3.11 -8.32
N ILE A 173 1.50 1.83 -8.67
CA ILE A 173 0.32 0.95 -8.78
C ILE A 173 0.44 -0.27 -7.86
N ALA A 174 -0.68 -0.61 -7.22
CA ALA A 174 -0.88 -1.88 -6.55
C ALA A 174 -2.28 -2.43 -6.88
N LEU A 175 -2.50 -3.74 -6.73
CA LEU A 175 -3.78 -4.38 -7.01
C LEU A 175 -4.45 -4.85 -5.71
N ASP A 176 -5.76 -4.70 -5.61
CA ASP A 176 -6.52 -5.31 -4.52
C ASP A 176 -6.81 -6.80 -4.76
N THR A 177 -7.35 -7.48 -3.74
CA THR A 177 -7.64 -8.92 -3.80
C THR A 177 -8.65 -9.35 -4.89
N ASN A 178 -9.31 -8.40 -5.56
CA ASN A 178 -10.18 -8.67 -6.72
C ASN A 178 -9.51 -8.28 -8.05
N ASN A 179 -8.21 -7.98 -8.03
CA ASN A 179 -7.41 -7.46 -9.14
C ASN A 179 -7.84 -6.07 -9.66
N ASN A 180 -8.50 -5.24 -8.82
CA ASN A 180 -8.73 -3.86 -9.20
C ASN A 180 -7.44 -3.04 -8.98
N PRO A 181 -7.00 -2.24 -9.96
CA PRO A 181 -5.87 -1.33 -9.78
C PRO A 181 -6.20 -0.15 -8.85
N HIS A 182 -5.22 0.18 -8.03
CA HIS A 182 -5.13 1.32 -7.13
C HIS A 182 -3.84 2.06 -7.48
N ILE A 183 -3.94 3.34 -7.81
CA ILE A 183 -2.83 4.16 -8.27
C ILE A 183 -2.70 5.38 -7.36
N SER A 184 -1.51 5.63 -6.83
CA SER A 184 -1.15 6.93 -6.22
C SER A 184 -0.29 7.72 -7.19
N TYR A 185 -0.50 9.03 -7.30
CA TYR A 185 0.24 9.90 -8.21
C TYR A 185 0.31 11.34 -7.71
N TYR A 186 1.31 12.08 -8.19
CA TYR A 186 1.47 13.51 -7.95
C TYR A 186 0.76 14.32 -9.06
N ASP A 187 -0.03 15.29 -8.64
CA ASP A 187 -0.61 16.33 -9.50
C ASP A 187 0.26 17.57 -9.36
N VAL A 188 1.15 17.81 -10.33
CA VAL A 188 2.13 18.89 -10.28
C VAL A 188 1.44 20.25 -10.29
N SER A 189 0.35 20.36 -11.06
CA SER A 189 -0.37 21.61 -11.31
C SER A 189 -1.11 22.15 -10.09
N ASN A 190 -1.77 21.26 -9.33
CA ASN A 190 -2.41 21.59 -8.06
C ASN A 190 -1.45 21.41 -6.87
N SER A 191 -0.34 20.71 -7.10
CA SER A 191 0.68 20.32 -6.10
C SER A 191 0.15 19.35 -5.02
N ASP A 192 -0.79 18.50 -5.43
CA ASP A 192 -1.57 17.57 -4.59
C ASP A 192 -1.08 16.11 -4.72
N LEU A 193 -1.23 15.33 -3.64
CA LEU A 193 -1.22 13.87 -3.73
C LEU A 193 -2.63 13.41 -4.14
N LYS A 194 -2.73 12.66 -5.25
CA LYS A 194 -3.98 12.07 -5.72
C LYS A 194 -3.92 10.55 -5.74
N TYR A 195 -5.12 9.97 -5.75
CA TYR A 195 -5.35 8.54 -5.78
C TYR A 195 -6.48 8.21 -6.77
N ALA A 196 -6.25 7.22 -7.62
CA ALA A 196 -7.23 6.68 -8.55
C ALA A 196 -7.48 5.19 -8.27
N LYS A 197 -8.74 4.77 -8.23
CA LYS A 197 -9.15 3.36 -8.11
C LYS A 197 -10.13 2.96 -9.20
N TRP A 198 -9.95 1.77 -9.77
CA TRP A 198 -10.98 1.13 -10.57
C TRP A 198 -12.12 0.59 -9.69
N THR A 199 -13.35 1.00 -10.00
CA THR A 199 -14.58 0.62 -9.25
C THR A 199 -15.25 -0.64 -9.79
N GLY A 200 -14.73 -1.23 -10.87
CA GLY A 200 -15.39 -2.27 -11.66
C GLY A 200 -16.03 -1.74 -12.94
N THR A 201 -16.43 -0.46 -12.99
CA THR A 201 -17.05 0.18 -14.18
C THR A 201 -16.44 1.51 -14.59
N SER A 202 -15.79 2.23 -13.68
CA SER A 202 -15.08 3.47 -13.97
C SER A 202 -13.93 3.71 -12.99
N TRP A 203 -13.04 4.63 -13.32
CA TRP A 203 -12.10 5.18 -12.35
C TRP A 203 -12.81 6.13 -11.38
N SER A 204 -12.34 6.13 -10.14
CA SER A 204 -12.73 7.05 -9.07
C SER A 204 -11.46 7.73 -8.57
N ILE A 205 -11.41 9.06 -8.70
CA ILE A 205 -10.25 9.89 -8.36
C ILE A 205 -10.55 10.69 -7.09
N GLN A 206 -9.54 10.81 -6.22
CA GLN A 206 -9.62 11.56 -4.96
C GLN A 206 -8.30 12.29 -4.70
N THR A 207 -8.38 13.54 -4.22
CA THR A 207 -7.25 14.19 -3.53
C THR A 207 -7.08 13.55 -2.16
N VAL A 208 -5.86 13.13 -1.83
CA VAL A 208 -5.47 12.48 -0.58
C VAL A 208 -4.92 13.50 0.43
N ASP A 209 -4.07 14.40 -0.07
CA ASP A 209 -3.46 15.51 0.67
C ASP A 209 -3.24 16.68 -0.30
N SER A 210 -3.48 17.89 0.19
CA SER A 210 -3.35 19.16 -0.53
C SER A 210 -2.77 20.28 0.35
N ALA A 211 -2.17 19.91 1.49
CA ALA A 211 -1.62 20.85 2.46
C ALA A 211 -0.21 21.33 2.04
N GLY A 212 -0.13 22.12 0.98
CA GLY A 212 1.11 22.56 0.34
C GLY A 212 1.53 21.63 -0.80
N TYR A 213 2.76 21.77 -1.29
CA TYR A 213 3.36 20.88 -2.28
C TYR A 213 3.60 19.49 -1.68
N VAL A 214 2.74 18.53 -2.01
CA VAL A 214 2.74 17.17 -1.46
C VAL A 214 2.51 16.13 -2.54
N GLY A 215 3.06 14.93 -2.37
CA GLY A 215 2.77 13.77 -3.22
C GLY A 215 3.94 13.28 -4.07
N GLY A 216 5.06 14.02 -4.09
CA GLY A 216 6.28 13.58 -4.77
C GLY A 216 6.83 12.26 -4.21
N TYR A 217 7.45 11.47 -5.07
CA TYR A 217 7.98 10.13 -4.81
C TYR A 217 6.97 9.15 -4.21
N THR A 218 5.68 9.25 -4.57
CA THR A 218 4.64 8.43 -3.96
C THR A 218 4.82 6.93 -4.23
N SER A 219 4.54 6.11 -3.22
CA SER A 219 4.56 4.66 -3.28
C SER A 219 3.36 4.09 -2.54
N ILE A 220 2.75 3.03 -3.06
CA ILE A 220 1.47 2.48 -2.59
C ILE A 220 1.54 0.97 -2.36
N ASP A 221 0.89 0.50 -1.30
CA ASP A 221 0.62 -0.92 -1.06
C ASP A 221 -0.80 -1.09 -0.44
N ILE A 222 -1.40 -2.27 -0.61
CA ILE A 222 -2.82 -2.52 -0.29
C ILE A 222 -2.95 -3.55 0.84
N ASP A 223 -3.67 -3.18 1.90
CA ASP A 223 -3.89 -4.10 3.00
C ASP A 223 -4.93 -5.19 2.73
N THR A 224 -4.96 -6.18 3.62
CA THR A 224 -5.89 -7.33 3.55
C THR A 224 -7.39 -6.96 3.59
N ASN A 225 -7.77 -5.69 3.85
CA ASN A 225 -9.13 -5.19 3.73
C ASN A 225 -9.37 -4.42 2.41
N ASN A 226 -8.41 -4.48 1.47
CA ASN A 226 -8.36 -3.71 0.24
C ASN A 226 -8.26 -2.19 0.46
N TYR A 227 -7.68 -1.74 1.58
CA TYR A 227 -7.44 -0.32 1.84
C TYR A 227 -6.02 0.09 1.42
N PRO A 228 -5.86 1.16 0.62
CA PRO A 228 -4.55 1.67 0.25
C PRO A 228 -3.80 2.35 1.41
N HIS A 229 -2.49 2.13 1.41
CA HIS A 229 -1.48 2.79 2.24
C HIS A 229 -0.48 3.44 1.31
N ILE A 230 -0.19 4.73 1.51
CA ILE A 230 0.66 5.52 0.63
C ILE A 230 1.75 6.19 1.45
N SER A 231 3.02 6.03 1.06
CA SER A 231 4.13 6.88 1.54
C SER A 231 4.46 7.92 0.48
N TYR A 232 4.68 9.17 0.88
CA TYR A 232 4.93 10.28 -0.04
C TYR A 232 5.76 11.39 0.62
N ARG A 233 6.39 12.23 -0.19
CA ARG A 233 7.14 13.41 0.27
C ARG A 233 6.25 14.65 0.33
N ASP A 234 6.46 15.44 1.38
CA ASP A 234 6.01 16.83 1.51
C ASP A 234 7.16 17.74 1.07
N ILE A 235 7.05 18.27 -0.14
CA ILE A 235 8.07 19.11 -0.76
C ILE A 235 8.17 20.47 -0.04
N THR A 236 7.06 20.93 0.57
CA THR A 236 6.98 22.23 1.28
C THR A 236 7.78 22.19 2.58
N ASN A 237 7.58 21.13 3.36
CA ASN A 237 8.17 21.00 4.69
C ASN A 237 9.51 20.24 4.67
N GLY A 238 9.75 19.43 3.63
CA GLY A 238 10.88 18.49 3.57
C GLY A 238 10.59 17.17 4.29
N ASP A 239 9.32 16.87 4.58
CA ASP A 239 8.92 15.75 5.43
C ASP A 239 8.62 14.47 4.64
N LEU A 240 8.82 13.32 5.28
CA LEU A 240 8.18 12.06 4.88
C LEU A 240 6.79 12.00 5.51
N LYS A 241 5.76 11.77 4.68
CA LYS A 241 4.38 11.58 5.11
C LYS A 241 3.83 10.21 4.69
N TYR A 242 2.77 9.83 5.37
CA TYR A 242 2.03 8.60 5.14
C TYR A 242 0.53 8.89 5.16
N ALA A 243 -0.20 8.30 4.21
CA ALA A 243 -1.66 8.35 4.13
C ALA A 243 -2.24 6.93 4.12
N LYS A 244 -3.39 6.75 4.77
CA LYS A 244 -4.17 5.51 4.71
C LYS A 244 -5.65 5.80 4.53
N TRP A 245 -6.33 4.98 3.72
CA TRP A 245 -7.78 4.94 3.70
C TRP A 245 -8.34 4.20 4.93
N THR A 246 -9.24 4.85 5.67
CA THR A 246 -9.81 4.33 6.92
C THR A 246 -11.10 3.52 6.72
N GLY A 247 -11.56 3.38 5.49
CA GLY A 247 -12.89 2.88 5.15
C GLY A 247 -13.89 4.00 4.79
N ALA A 248 -13.72 5.19 5.38
CA ALA A 248 -14.61 6.34 5.16
C ALA A 248 -13.89 7.64 4.72
N SER A 249 -12.63 7.83 5.13
CA SER A 249 -11.81 8.98 4.73
C SER A 249 -10.32 8.61 4.66
N TRP A 250 -9.53 9.47 4.01
CA TRP A 250 -8.07 9.48 4.20
C TRP A 250 -7.70 9.94 5.61
N SER A 251 -6.60 9.39 6.11
CA SER A 251 -5.91 9.82 7.32
C SER A 251 -4.44 10.00 6.98
N THR A 252 -3.91 11.20 7.17
CA THR A 252 -2.51 11.56 6.88
C THR A 252 -1.71 11.77 8.17
N GLN A 253 -0.40 11.50 8.14
CA GLN A 253 0.52 11.78 9.25
C GLN A 253 1.94 12.08 8.71
N THR A 254 2.67 12.94 9.41
CA THR A 254 4.13 13.06 9.25
C THR A 254 4.81 11.87 9.94
N VAL A 255 5.73 11.21 9.23
CA VAL A 255 6.49 10.04 9.68
C VAL A 255 7.90 10.46 10.14
N ASP A 256 8.54 11.36 9.39
CA ASP A 256 9.80 12.00 9.75
C ASP A 256 9.82 13.44 9.22
N SER A 257 10.40 14.35 10.01
CA SER A 257 10.55 15.80 9.75
C SER A 257 11.93 16.33 10.19
N ALA A 258 12.88 15.43 10.47
CA ALA A 258 14.22 15.79 10.96
C ALA A 258 15.17 16.15 9.80
N GLY A 259 14.88 17.27 9.12
CA GLY A 259 15.60 17.74 7.93
C GLY A 259 14.81 17.49 6.64
N ASP A 260 15.45 17.69 5.49
CA ASP A 260 14.93 17.29 4.18
C ASP A 260 15.06 15.78 3.98
N VAL A 261 13.93 15.07 4.08
CA VAL A 261 13.76 13.62 4.07
C VAL A 261 12.62 13.20 3.12
N GLY A 262 12.37 11.89 3.03
CA GLY A 262 11.24 11.32 2.30
C GLY A 262 11.43 11.19 0.79
N HIS A 263 12.62 11.46 0.26
CA HIS A 263 12.94 11.27 -1.16
C HIS A 263 12.94 9.78 -1.53
N ASP A 264 12.53 9.46 -2.77
CA ASP A 264 12.46 8.09 -3.32
C ASP A 264 11.85 7.07 -2.33
N THR A 265 10.75 7.45 -1.66
CA THR A 265 10.11 6.62 -0.63
C THR A 265 9.44 5.38 -1.22
N ALA A 266 9.63 4.23 -0.58
CA ALA A 266 9.00 2.97 -0.95
C ALA A 266 8.32 2.34 0.28
N ILE A 267 7.07 1.91 0.11
CA ILE A 267 6.27 1.26 1.16
C ILE A 267 6.04 -0.23 0.86
N ALA A 268 6.03 -1.03 1.91
CA ALA A 268 5.50 -2.39 1.91
C ALA A 268 4.74 -2.65 3.22
N LEU A 269 3.72 -3.50 3.18
CA LEU A 269 2.96 -3.94 4.35
C LEU A 269 3.42 -5.33 4.80
N ASP A 270 3.59 -5.50 6.12
CA ASP A 270 3.77 -6.85 6.67
C ASP A 270 2.43 -7.59 6.84
N THR A 271 2.49 -8.86 7.26
CA THR A 271 1.32 -9.74 7.41
C THR A 271 0.27 -9.24 8.42
N ASN A 272 0.57 -8.21 9.21
CA ASN A 272 -0.35 -7.56 10.14
C ASN A 272 -0.94 -6.25 9.57
N ASN A 273 -0.64 -5.93 8.30
CA ASN A 273 -0.91 -4.66 7.65
C ASN A 273 -0.16 -3.46 8.28
N GLU A 274 0.97 -3.70 8.94
CA GLU A 274 1.83 -2.64 9.47
C GLU A 274 2.75 -2.10 8.36
N PRO A 275 2.87 -0.78 8.16
CA PRO A 275 3.66 -0.20 7.09
C PRO A 275 5.16 -0.13 7.43
N HIS A 276 5.97 -0.58 6.46
CA HIS A 276 7.43 -0.53 6.44
C HIS A 276 7.82 0.39 5.30
N ILE A 277 8.53 1.47 5.60
CA ILE A 277 8.87 2.53 4.63
C ILE A 277 10.38 2.72 4.61
N SER A 278 11.00 2.65 3.43
CA SER A 278 12.40 3.06 3.19
C SER A 278 12.45 4.34 2.38
N TYR A 279 13.36 5.26 2.71
CA TYR A 279 13.43 6.60 2.10
C TYR A 279 14.83 7.20 2.21
N TYR A 280 15.15 8.14 1.32
CA TYR A 280 16.40 8.89 1.34
C TYR A 280 16.28 10.19 2.17
N ASP A 281 17.26 10.41 3.04
CA ASP A 281 17.50 11.63 3.80
C ASP A 281 18.54 12.47 3.05
N ASN A 282 18.05 13.48 2.34
CA ASN A 282 18.89 14.33 1.51
C ASN A 282 19.74 15.30 2.34
N THR A 283 19.41 15.53 3.62
CA THR A 283 20.21 16.36 4.52
C THR A 283 21.48 15.65 4.97
N ASN A 284 21.38 14.37 5.28
CA ASN A 284 22.48 13.57 5.83
C ASN A 284 23.16 12.67 4.77
N GLY A 285 22.49 12.40 3.64
CA GLY A 285 22.93 11.45 2.62
C GLY A 285 22.62 10.00 2.96
N ASP A 286 21.66 9.75 3.86
CA ASP A 286 21.39 8.45 4.46
C ASP A 286 20.18 7.74 3.85
N LEU A 287 20.25 6.42 3.72
CA LEU A 287 19.07 5.56 3.56
C LEU A 287 18.46 5.30 4.94
N LYS A 288 17.24 5.77 5.16
CA LYS A 288 16.48 5.58 6.41
C LYS A 288 15.32 4.61 6.21
N TYR A 289 14.83 4.14 7.36
CA TYR A 289 13.73 3.20 7.44
C TYR A 289 12.81 3.61 8.60
N ALA A 290 11.50 3.54 8.37
CA ALA A 290 10.45 3.75 9.35
C ALA A 290 9.51 2.54 9.39
N LYS A 291 9.06 2.16 10.59
CA LYS A 291 7.96 1.22 10.79
C LYS A 291 6.82 1.89 11.52
N GLY A 292 5.62 1.88 10.93
CA GLY A 292 4.39 2.13 11.66
C GLY A 292 3.99 0.89 12.45
N THR A 293 3.67 1.05 13.73
CA THR A 293 3.06 -0.02 14.54
C THR A 293 1.62 0.35 14.85
N ALA A 294 0.69 -0.60 14.76
CA ALA A 294 -0.69 -0.37 15.16
C ALA A 294 -0.74 -0.14 16.69
N ASP A 295 -1.21 1.04 17.13
CA ASP A 295 -1.51 1.26 18.55
C ASP A 295 -2.76 0.47 18.94
N THR A 296 -2.53 -0.80 19.31
CA THR A 296 -3.54 -1.71 19.86
C THR A 296 -3.82 -1.45 21.33
N THR A 297 -3.20 -0.43 21.95
CA THR A 297 -3.29 -0.10 23.38
C THR A 297 -4.22 1.06 23.66
N THR A 298 -4.39 2.01 22.72
CA THR A 298 -5.46 3.01 22.79
C THR A 298 -6.67 2.58 21.94
N PRO A 299 -7.88 2.47 22.54
CA PRO A 299 -9.07 2.30 21.73
C PRO A 299 -9.29 3.54 20.86
N PRO A 300 -9.82 3.38 19.62
CA PRO A 300 -10.20 4.51 18.78
C PRO A 300 -11.04 5.55 19.53
N SER A 301 -10.84 6.83 19.22
CA SER A 301 -11.37 7.95 20.02
C SER A 301 -12.89 7.95 20.19
N ASP A 302 -13.61 7.37 19.22
CA ASP A 302 -15.06 7.21 19.18
C ASP A 302 -15.58 6.14 20.17
N VAL A 303 -14.81 5.08 20.45
CA VAL A 303 -15.13 4.04 21.46
C VAL A 303 -14.33 4.17 22.77
N LYS A 304 -13.39 5.13 22.86
CA LYS A 304 -12.48 5.31 24.00
C LYS A 304 -13.19 5.39 25.35
N ASN A 305 -14.35 6.03 25.42
CA ASN A 305 -15.10 6.20 26.67
C ASN A 305 -16.03 5.02 27.00
N ALA A 306 -16.39 4.20 26.01
CA ALA A 306 -17.37 3.11 26.15
C ALA A 306 -17.12 2.22 27.38
N TYR A 307 -18.14 1.99 28.19
CA TYR A 307 -18.01 1.22 29.43
C TYR A 307 -19.17 0.22 29.61
N ALA A 308 -18.96 -0.74 30.52
CA ALA A 308 -19.98 -1.71 30.93
C ALA A 308 -20.22 -1.60 32.45
N TYR A 309 -21.47 -1.64 32.88
CA TYR A 309 -21.86 -1.61 34.29
C TYR A 309 -23.05 -2.54 34.58
N PRO A 310 -23.03 -3.35 35.65
CA PRO A 310 -21.94 -3.50 36.62
C PRO A 310 -20.77 -4.33 36.06
N SER A 311 -19.55 -4.07 36.53
CA SER A 311 -18.37 -4.87 36.18
C SER A 311 -18.42 -6.31 36.73
N LEU A 312 -19.22 -6.51 37.79
CA LEU A 312 -19.64 -7.81 38.31
C LEU A 312 -21.17 -7.91 38.13
N PHE A 313 -21.60 -8.63 37.11
CA PHE A 313 -23.00 -8.89 36.81
C PHE A 313 -23.47 -10.18 37.48
N LYS A 314 -24.60 -10.11 38.19
CA LYS A 314 -25.24 -11.28 38.82
C LYS A 314 -26.69 -11.36 38.43
N TYR A 315 -27.16 -12.56 38.06
CA TYR A 315 -28.57 -12.76 37.75
C TYR A 315 -29.48 -12.58 38.98
N SER A 316 -28.95 -12.85 40.19
CA SER A 316 -29.66 -12.63 41.46
C SER A 316 -30.11 -11.18 41.69
N ASP A 317 -29.38 -10.23 41.12
CA ASP A 317 -29.53 -8.80 41.45
C ASP A 317 -30.63 -8.15 40.58
N ASN A 318 -31.14 -8.85 39.54
CA ASN A 318 -32.16 -8.38 38.59
C ASN A 318 -31.86 -7.02 37.93
N ILE A 319 -30.59 -6.62 37.86
CA ILE A 319 -30.11 -5.42 37.18
C ILE A 319 -29.45 -5.85 35.86
N PRO A 320 -29.89 -5.36 34.68
CA PRO A 320 -29.25 -5.72 33.41
C PRO A 320 -27.83 -5.15 33.32
N LEU A 321 -26.98 -5.82 32.54
CA LEU A 321 -25.68 -5.30 32.15
C LEU A 321 -25.88 -4.19 31.12
N LYS A 322 -25.47 -2.98 31.47
CA LYS A 322 -25.61 -1.77 30.67
C LYS A 322 -24.30 -1.46 29.98
N PHE A 323 -24.36 -1.08 28.70
CA PHE A 323 -23.25 -0.50 27.96
C PHE A 323 -23.62 0.93 27.56
N ALA A 324 -22.69 1.86 27.70
CA ALA A 324 -22.90 3.29 27.48
C ALA A 324 -21.61 3.98 27.03
N ASP A 325 -21.70 5.26 26.67
CA ASP A 325 -20.64 6.07 26.05
C ASP A 325 -20.03 5.44 24.78
N MET A 326 -20.89 4.78 23.99
CA MET A 326 -20.55 4.19 22.70
C MET A 326 -20.98 5.10 21.55
N PRO A 327 -20.46 4.89 20.32
CA PRO A 327 -21.04 5.48 19.11
C PRO A 327 -22.51 5.06 18.90
N SER A 328 -23.28 5.90 18.19
CA SER A 328 -24.63 5.56 17.71
C SER A 328 -24.61 4.21 16.97
N ASN A 329 -25.53 3.32 17.31
CA ASN A 329 -25.67 1.98 16.73
C ASN A 329 -24.41 1.08 16.86
N ALA A 330 -23.49 1.37 17.80
CA ALA A 330 -22.28 0.59 17.99
C ALA A 330 -22.53 -0.92 18.15
N ASN A 331 -21.63 -1.73 17.62
CA ASN A 331 -21.73 -3.17 17.66
C ASN A 331 -20.96 -3.72 18.86
N VAL A 332 -21.63 -4.58 19.63
CA VAL A 332 -21.12 -5.17 20.87
C VAL A 332 -21.11 -6.68 20.71
N ARG A 333 -19.91 -7.27 20.69
CA ARG A 333 -19.70 -8.71 20.56
C ARG A 333 -19.24 -9.29 21.89
N VAL A 334 -19.91 -10.35 22.33
CA VAL A 334 -19.59 -11.05 23.57
C VAL A 334 -18.80 -12.31 23.26
N TYR A 335 -17.71 -12.53 23.98
CA TYR A 335 -16.88 -13.73 23.91
C TYR A 335 -16.61 -14.30 25.31
N SER A 336 -16.44 -15.61 25.40
CA SER A 336 -15.85 -16.22 26.59
C SER A 336 -14.36 -15.86 26.70
N ILE A 337 -13.76 -16.04 27.89
CA ILE A 337 -12.30 -15.87 28.05
C ILE A 337 -11.46 -16.82 27.17
N ALA A 338 -12.05 -17.90 26.65
CA ALA A 338 -11.43 -18.83 25.71
C ALA A 338 -11.60 -18.40 24.23
N GLY A 339 -12.20 -17.23 23.95
CA GLY A 339 -12.40 -16.70 22.61
C GLY A 339 -13.64 -17.22 21.87
N ASN A 340 -14.46 -18.08 22.50
CA ASN A 340 -15.69 -18.55 21.87
C ASN A 340 -16.70 -17.41 21.80
N PHE A 341 -17.27 -17.17 20.61
CA PHE A 341 -18.36 -16.22 20.42
C PHE A 341 -19.61 -16.65 21.20
N ILE A 342 -20.30 -15.69 21.80
CA ILE A 342 -21.45 -15.89 22.68
C ILE A 342 -22.70 -15.18 22.18
N LYS A 343 -22.55 -13.91 21.76
CA LYS A 343 -23.70 -13.07 21.36
C LYS A 343 -23.28 -11.85 20.54
N TYR A 344 -24.14 -11.45 19.62
CA TYR A 344 -24.10 -10.15 18.95
C TYR A 344 -25.19 -9.23 19.50
N LEU A 345 -24.84 -7.96 19.73
CA LEU A 345 -25.77 -6.91 20.16
C LEU A 345 -25.44 -5.61 19.43
N THR A 346 -26.45 -4.75 19.28
CA THR A 346 -26.30 -3.43 18.67
C THR A 346 -26.90 -2.38 19.61
N ALA A 347 -26.16 -1.31 19.86
CA ALA A 347 -26.61 -0.18 20.66
C ALA A 347 -27.73 0.60 19.97
N ASP A 348 -28.44 1.44 20.71
CA ASP A 348 -29.38 2.40 20.15
C ASP A 348 -28.68 3.61 19.51
N SER A 349 -29.47 4.55 19.00
CA SER A 349 -28.97 5.80 18.41
C SER A 349 -28.26 6.73 19.40
N ASN A 350 -28.36 6.47 20.70
CA ASN A 350 -27.71 7.24 21.77
C ASN A 350 -26.42 6.56 22.26
N GLY A 351 -26.03 5.42 21.67
CA GLY A 351 -24.86 4.65 22.12
C GLY A 351 -25.11 3.86 23.41
N TYR A 352 -26.37 3.51 23.69
CA TYR A 352 -26.79 2.77 24.88
C TYR A 352 -27.31 1.37 24.54
N LEU A 353 -27.08 0.41 25.44
CA LEU A 353 -27.54 -0.97 25.30
C LEU A 353 -27.74 -1.61 26.67
N GLU A 354 -28.83 -2.38 26.83
CA GLU A 354 -29.03 -3.27 27.98
C GLU A 354 -29.01 -4.73 27.53
N TRP A 355 -28.36 -5.58 28.32
CA TRP A 355 -28.30 -7.01 28.10
C TRP A 355 -28.53 -7.77 29.41
N ASN A 356 -29.34 -8.82 29.33
CA ASN A 356 -29.72 -9.67 30.45
C ASN A 356 -28.75 -10.84 30.71
N GLY A 357 -27.57 -10.84 30.07
CA GLY A 357 -26.56 -11.89 30.24
C GLY A 357 -26.88 -13.21 29.55
N LEU A 358 -27.91 -13.29 28.69
CA LEU A 358 -28.29 -14.52 27.99
C LEU A 358 -27.58 -14.66 26.63
N ASP A 359 -27.20 -15.90 26.26
CA ASP A 359 -26.69 -16.24 24.92
C ASP A 359 -27.76 -16.15 23.80
N GLU A 360 -27.41 -16.49 22.56
CA GLU A 360 -28.35 -16.46 21.43
C GLU A 360 -29.53 -17.43 21.60
N GLU A 361 -29.34 -18.57 22.28
CA GLU A 361 -30.40 -19.52 22.61
C GLU A 361 -31.19 -19.15 23.90
N GLY A 362 -30.94 -17.96 24.48
CA GLY A 362 -31.66 -17.46 25.65
C GLY A 362 -31.26 -18.13 26.97
N ARG A 363 -30.12 -18.81 27.03
CA ARG A 363 -29.62 -19.50 28.22
C ARG A 363 -28.70 -18.57 29.02
N GLN A 364 -28.72 -18.71 30.34
CA GLN A 364 -27.76 -18.00 31.21
C GLN A 364 -26.34 -18.48 30.94
N LEU A 365 -25.40 -17.53 30.90
CA LEU A 365 -23.97 -17.82 30.85
C LEU A 365 -23.45 -18.40 32.18
N GLY A 366 -22.32 -19.10 32.11
CA GLY A 366 -21.65 -19.66 33.29
C GLY A 366 -20.98 -18.57 34.13
N THR A 367 -20.62 -18.92 35.37
CA THR A 367 -19.79 -18.03 36.19
C THR A 367 -18.37 -17.93 35.60
N GLY A 368 -17.90 -16.72 35.31
CA GLY A 368 -16.59 -16.51 34.69
C GLY A 368 -16.33 -15.09 34.20
N VAL A 369 -15.16 -14.89 33.58
CA VAL A 369 -14.81 -13.63 32.90
C VAL A 369 -15.24 -13.71 31.45
N TYR A 370 -15.90 -12.66 30.97
CA TYR A 370 -16.33 -12.48 29.60
C TYR A 370 -15.63 -11.26 28.99
N ILE A 371 -15.29 -11.38 27.72
CA ILE A 371 -14.63 -10.35 26.93
C ILE A 371 -15.69 -9.72 26.04
N ILE A 372 -15.89 -8.41 26.21
CA ILE A 372 -16.81 -7.61 25.41
C ILE A 372 -15.97 -6.78 24.44
N TYR A 373 -16.23 -6.91 23.14
CA TYR A 373 -15.58 -6.10 22.11
C TYR A 373 -16.61 -5.13 21.51
N VAL A 374 -16.35 -3.84 21.67
CA VAL A 374 -17.20 -2.74 21.18
C VAL A 374 -16.52 -2.08 19.99
N HIS A 375 -17.20 -1.96 18.86
CA HIS A 375 -16.68 -1.25 17.68
C HIS A 375 -17.76 -0.40 16.99
N ALA A 376 -17.33 0.64 16.27
CA ALA A 376 -18.25 1.47 15.49
C ALA A 376 -18.81 0.69 14.27
N PRO A 377 -20.00 1.02 13.75
CA PRO A 377 -20.58 0.31 12.59
C PRO A 377 -19.71 0.42 11.34
N GLU A 378 -19.14 1.60 11.10
CA GLU A 378 -18.38 1.94 9.89
C GLU A 378 -16.89 1.57 10.01
N LYS A 379 -16.44 1.13 11.19
CA LYS A 379 -15.03 0.76 11.46
C LYS A 379 -14.96 -0.61 12.14
N PRO A 380 -14.95 -1.72 11.38
CA PRO A 380 -14.84 -3.06 11.95
C PRO A 380 -13.45 -3.35 12.54
N THR A 381 -12.41 -2.68 12.02
CA THR A 381 -10.99 -2.84 12.38
C THR A 381 -10.52 -1.78 13.37
N GLY A 382 -11.26 -1.63 14.48
CA GLY A 382 -10.89 -0.78 15.61
C GLY A 382 -11.97 -0.82 16.68
N GLY A 383 -11.59 -1.04 17.95
CA GLY A 383 -12.58 -1.25 19.00
C GLY A 383 -12.02 -1.16 20.42
N LYS A 384 -12.91 -1.12 21.40
CA LYS A 384 -12.58 -1.16 22.83
C LYS A 384 -12.93 -2.53 23.41
N THR A 385 -11.97 -3.14 24.09
CA THR A 385 -12.17 -4.36 24.86
C THR A 385 -12.52 -4.02 26.30
N ILE A 386 -13.65 -4.53 26.79
CA ILE A 386 -14.13 -4.38 28.16
C ILE A 386 -14.23 -5.78 28.79
N LYS A 387 -13.83 -5.92 30.05
CA LYS A 387 -13.92 -7.18 30.80
C LYS A 387 -15.07 -7.10 31.81
N VAL A 388 -15.94 -8.10 31.81
CA VAL A 388 -17.05 -8.23 32.75
C VAL A 388 -16.99 -9.59 33.42
N ILE A 389 -17.24 -9.64 34.73
CA ILE A 389 -17.39 -10.89 35.48
C ILE A 389 -18.89 -11.19 35.55
N ILE A 390 -19.29 -12.39 35.14
CA ILE A 390 -20.66 -12.89 35.29
C ILE A 390 -20.66 -13.94 36.40
N THR A 391 -21.65 -13.90 37.29
CA THR A 391 -21.92 -14.94 38.29
C THR A 391 -23.37 -15.39 38.22
N ARG A 392 -23.59 -16.71 38.20
CA ARG A 392 -24.91 -17.32 38.43
C ARG A 392 -25.35 -17.20 39.88
#